data_AF-A0A7W4CJS9-F1
#
_entry.id   AF-A0A7W4CJS9-F1
#
_cell.length_a   1.000
_cell.length_b   1.000
_cell.length_c   1.000
_cell.angle_alpha   90.00
_cell.angle_beta   90.00
_cell.angle_gamma   90.00
#
_symmetry.space_group_name_H-M   'P 1'
#
loop_
_entity.id
_entity.type
_entity.pdbx_description
1 polymer ?
#
loop_
_entity_poly.entity_id
_entity_poly.type
_entity_poly.pdbx_seq_one_letter_code
_entity_poly.pdbx_strand_id
1 'polypeptide(L)'
;MRDGDFHGYAERSDNDLVLSFLRVRRAIGLLGYFLPTVLVLWSVIFGQGLRPSISAYYYSPMREVLVGTLCAIAVFLWSYEGYRPRPGEWLSDLMAGRAASLGALAVALIPTAPAEPVACTLSQCVIGFSLAGTLHWLGAGAFFGALALFCLVLFVRGDHPDAEKTASNRIYRACGWIIVAALALIGLILLSPDPVKTQLLPLRPVFWLETIATFAFATSWMVKGDAMRPMVRAVAAGNPP
;
A
#
# COMPACT_ATOMS: atom_id res chain seq x y z
N MET A 1 -3.23 -42.16 25.58
CA MET A 1 -3.29 -40.81 24.98
C MET A 1 -4.10 -40.94 23.71
N ARG A 2 -5.28 -40.31 23.66
CA ARG A 2 -6.35 -40.60 22.70
C ARG A 2 -6.23 -39.68 21.49
N ASP A 3 -6.45 -40.23 20.29
CA ASP A 3 -6.38 -39.53 18.99
C ASP A 3 -7.22 -38.24 18.89
N GLY A 4 -8.21 -38.04 19.78
CA GLY A 4 -8.99 -36.81 19.88
C GLY A 4 -8.21 -35.57 20.34
N ASP A 5 -7.14 -35.75 21.12
CA ASP A 5 -6.32 -34.61 21.58
C ASP A 5 -5.50 -34.03 20.41
N PHE A 6 -4.91 -34.89 19.57
CA PHE A 6 -4.12 -34.47 18.40
C PHE A 6 -4.96 -33.72 17.36
N HIS A 7 -6.19 -34.16 17.10
CA HIS A 7 -7.12 -33.46 16.21
C HIS A 7 -7.47 -32.05 16.72
N GLY A 8 -7.76 -31.92 18.02
CA GLY A 8 -8.05 -30.61 18.63
C GLY A 8 -6.86 -29.65 18.63
N TYR A 9 -5.63 -30.15 18.85
CA TYR A 9 -4.41 -29.33 18.75
C TYR A 9 -4.13 -28.87 17.32
N ALA A 10 -4.36 -29.73 16.32
CA ALA A 10 -4.17 -29.38 14.91
C ALA A 10 -5.19 -28.32 14.45
N GLU A 11 -6.47 -28.47 14.80
CA GLU A 11 -7.52 -27.50 14.46
C GLU A 11 -7.30 -26.13 15.14
N ARG A 12 -6.89 -26.13 16.41
CA ARG A 12 -6.55 -24.89 17.13
C ARG A 12 -5.37 -24.16 16.50
N SER A 13 -4.31 -24.89 16.13
CA SER A 13 -3.13 -24.27 15.51
C SER A 13 -3.44 -23.70 14.12
N ASP A 14 -4.26 -24.38 13.31
CA ASP A 14 -4.73 -23.87 12.02
C ASP A 14 -5.56 -22.59 12.17
N ASN A 15 -6.52 -22.58 13.11
CA ASN A 15 -7.31 -21.39 13.41
C ASN A 15 -6.45 -20.20 13.89
N ASP A 16 -5.48 -20.43 14.78
CA ASP A 16 -4.57 -19.39 15.26
C ASP A 16 -3.68 -18.84 14.14
N LEU A 17 -3.23 -19.69 13.21
CA LEU A 17 -2.51 -19.29 12.02
C LEU A 17 -3.38 -18.39 11.11
N VAL A 18 -4.61 -18.82 10.80
CA VAL A 18 -5.55 -18.05 9.98
C VAL A 18 -5.82 -16.67 10.59
N LEU A 19 -6.10 -16.61 11.90
CA LEU A 19 -6.34 -15.35 12.60
C LEU A 19 -5.13 -14.43 12.56
N SER A 20 -3.92 -14.98 12.70
CA SER A 20 -2.67 -14.23 12.60
C SER A 20 -2.48 -13.64 11.20
N PHE A 21 -2.74 -14.43 10.14
CA PHE A 21 -2.71 -13.93 8.76
C PHE A 21 -3.73 -12.81 8.50
N LEU A 22 -4.95 -12.93 9.02
CA LEU A 22 -5.96 -11.88 8.88
C LEU A 22 -5.56 -10.61 9.63
N ARG A 23 -4.96 -10.72 10.83
CA ARG A 23 -4.47 -9.56 11.60
C ARG A 23 -3.37 -8.81 10.86
N VAL A 24 -2.42 -9.51 10.24
CA VAL A 24 -1.37 -8.87 9.42
C VAL A 24 -1.99 -8.05 8.29
N ARG A 25 -2.95 -8.63 7.55
CA ARG A 25 -3.64 -7.92 6.45
C ARG A 25 -4.39 -6.68 6.93
N ARG A 26 -5.07 -6.79 8.08
CA ARG A 26 -5.77 -5.67 8.71
C ARG A 26 -4.82 -4.57 9.15
N ALA A 27 -3.67 -4.93 9.74
CA ALA A 27 -2.66 -3.96 10.14
C ALA A 27 -2.13 -3.17 8.93
N ILE A 28 -1.83 -3.87 7.82
CA ILE A 28 -1.41 -3.24 6.56
C ILE A 28 -2.47 -2.24 6.07
N GLY A 29 -3.73 -2.66 6.02
CA GLY A 29 -4.84 -1.81 5.59
C GLY A 29 -5.06 -0.59 6.51
N LEU A 30 -5.03 -0.79 7.83
CA LEU A 30 -5.20 0.29 8.81
C LEU A 30 -4.06 1.32 8.72
N LEU A 31 -2.81 0.88 8.56
CA LEU A 31 -1.67 1.78 8.36
C LEU A 31 -1.79 2.57 7.04
N GLY A 32 -2.32 1.93 6.00
CA GLY A 32 -2.62 2.59 4.72
C GLY A 32 -3.66 3.72 4.85
N TYR A 33 -4.70 3.55 5.68
CA TYR A 33 -5.63 4.65 5.97
C TYR A 33 -5.02 5.69 6.91
N PHE A 34 -4.29 5.24 7.93
CA PHE A 34 -3.72 6.09 8.96
C PHE A 34 -2.78 7.13 8.36
N LEU A 35 -1.84 6.73 7.50
CA LEU A 35 -0.79 7.62 7.02
C LEU A 35 -1.33 8.87 6.28
N PRO A 36 -2.12 8.77 5.20
CA PRO A 36 -2.61 9.98 4.54
C PRO A 36 -3.53 10.80 5.47
N THR A 37 -4.35 10.14 6.28
CA THR A 37 -5.30 10.81 7.19
C THR A 37 -4.57 11.68 8.21
N VAL A 38 -3.55 11.14 8.89
CA VAL A 38 -2.83 11.90 9.92
C VAL A 38 -2.02 13.06 9.32
N LEU A 39 -1.51 12.91 8.09
CA LEU A 39 -0.82 13.99 7.37
C LEU A 39 -1.79 15.13 7.00
N VAL A 40 -2.97 14.80 6.47
CA VAL A 40 -4.01 15.81 6.17
C VAL A 40 -4.45 16.51 7.46
N LEU A 41 -4.76 15.76 8.52
CA LEU A 41 -5.20 16.32 9.80
C LEU A 41 -4.15 17.26 10.38
N TRP A 42 -2.88 16.86 10.38
CA TRP A 42 -1.80 17.73 10.85
C TRP A 42 -1.71 19.03 10.04
N SER A 43 -1.75 18.94 8.71
CA SER A 43 -1.65 20.12 7.85
C SER A 43 -2.82 21.09 8.02
N VAL A 44 -4.02 20.59 8.31
CA VAL A 44 -5.22 21.40 8.56
C VAL A 44 -5.19 22.01 9.97
N ILE A 45 -4.95 21.19 11.00
CA ILE A 45 -5.02 21.62 12.41
C ILE A 45 -3.94 22.65 12.74
N PHE A 46 -2.72 22.46 12.23
CA PHE A 46 -1.58 23.33 12.53
C PHE A 46 -1.32 24.40 11.47
N GLY A 47 -2.18 24.52 10.45
CA GLY A 47 -2.11 25.56 9.43
C GLY A 47 -0.85 25.54 8.56
N GLN A 48 -0.15 24.40 8.48
CA GLN A 48 1.13 24.26 7.75
C GLN A 48 0.95 24.06 6.24
N GLY A 49 -0.31 23.89 5.80
CA GLY A 49 -0.65 23.57 4.41
C GLY A 49 -0.28 22.15 4.02
N LEU A 50 -0.93 21.63 2.97
CA LEU A 50 -0.58 20.33 2.41
C LEU A 50 0.74 20.40 1.63
N ARG A 51 1.60 19.40 1.83
CA ARG A 51 2.84 19.26 1.05
C ARG A 51 2.52 18.78 -0.38
N PRO A 52 3.43 18.99 -1.36
CA PRO A 52 3.22 18.57 -2.76
C PRO A 52 2.93 17.08 -2.95
N SER A 53 3.45 16.22 -2.08
CA SER A 53 3.30 14.76 -2.07
C SER A 53 3.34 14.24 -0.62
N ILE A 54 2.90 13.00 -0.39
CA ILE A 54 3.02 12.28 0.88
C ILE A 54 4.50 12.21 1.27
N SER A 55 5.37 11.84 0.33
CA SER A 55 6.82 11.76 0.59
C SER A 55 7.46 13.11 0.93
N ALA A 56 6.88 14.23 0.51
CA ALA A 56 7.40 15.55 0.87
C ALA A 56 7.23 15.89 2.36
N TYR A 57 6.39 15.16 3.11
CA TYR A 57 6.34 15.27 4.58
C TYR A 57 7.62 14.78 5.26
N TYR A 58 8.52 14.10 4.55
CA TYR A 58 9.84 13.76 5.05
C TYR A 58 10.62 14.99 5.54
N TYR A 59 10.42 16.15 4.90
CA TYR A 59 11.05 17.41 5.25
C TYR A 59 10.17 18.29 6.15
N SER A 60 9.38 17.66 7.02
CA SER A 60 8.52 18.33 7.98
C SER A 60 8.57 17.61 9.34
N PRO A 61 8.00 18.19 10.41
CA PRO A 61 7.85 17.50 11.71
C PRO A 61 7.05 16.19 11.67
N MET A 62 6.43 15.84 10.54
CA MET A 62 5.73 14.56 10.34
C MET A 62 6.64 13.45 9.80
N ARG A 63 7.95 13.70 9.67
CA ARG A 63 8.92 12.72 9.15
C ARG A 63 8.86 11.39 9.90
N GLU A 64 8.81 11.45 11.23
CA GLU A 64 8.84 10.31 12.13
C GLU A 64 7.60 9.44 11.93
N VAL A 65 6.43 10.07 11.75
CA VAL A 65 5.17 9.38 11.47
C VAL A 65 5.20 8.74 10.07
N LEU A 66 5.70 9.47 9.06
CA LEU A 66 5.86 8.95 7.71
C LEU A 66 6.79 7.73 7.68
N VAL A 67 8.02 7.89 8.17
CA VAL A 67 9.06 6.84 8.15
C VAL A 67 8.63 5.65 9.01
N GLY A 68 8.14 5.90 10.23
CA GLY A 68 7.69 4.84 11.13
C GLY A 68 6.55 4.01 10.53
N THR A 69 5.57 4.67 9.90
CA THR A 69 4.45 3.98 9.27
C THR A 69 4.89 3.16 8.07
N LEU A 70 5.74 3.70 7.20
CA LEU A 70 6.26 2.97 6.04
C LEU A 70 7.14 1.79 6.44
N CYS A 71 7.97 1.92 7.48
CA CYS A 71 8.74 0.81 8.04
C CYS A 71 7.81 -0.28 8.60
N ALA A 72 6.75 0.08 9.32
CA ALA A 72 5.76 -0.88 9.82
C ALA A 72 5.04 -1.61 8.67
N ILE A 73 4.60 -0.87 7.64
CA ILE A 73 4.02 -1.44 6.41
C ILE A 73 5.01 -2.41 5.76
N ALA A 74 6.29 -2.03 5.64
CA ALA A 74 7.32 -2.88 5.05
C ALA A 74 7.50 -4.19 5.83
N VAL A 75 7.53 -4.14 7.16
CA VAL A 75 7.64 -5.34 8.01
C VAL A 75 6.42 -6.24 7.82
N PHE A 76 5.20 -5.71 7.89
CA PHE A 76 4.01 -6.52 7.72
C PHE A 76 3.88 -7.13 6.31
N LEU A 77 4.27 -6.39 5.27
CA LEU A 77 4.32 -6.92 3.90
C LEU A 77 5.41 -7.99 3.73
N TRP A 78 6.53 -7.88 4.44
CA TRP A 78 7.55 -8.91 4.45
C TRP A 78 7.06 -10.20 5.12
N SER A 79 6.32 -10.06 6.22
CA SER A 79 5.70 -11.18 6.95
C SER A 79 4.46 -11.75 6.26
N TYR A 80 4.00 -11.15 5.16
CA TYR A 80 2.88 -11.68 4.39
C TYR A 80 3.35 -12.80 3.47
N GLU A 81 3.08 -14.04 3.87
CA GLU A 81 3.44 -15.22 3.07
C GLU A 81 2.45 -15.49 1.91
N GLY A 82 1.20 -15.03 2.05
CA GLY A 82 0.13 -15.30 1.10
C GLY A 82 -0.18 -16.78 0.92
N TYR A 83 -0.68 -17.18 -0.25
CA TYR A 83 -0.95 -18.59 -0.55
C TYR A 83 0.27 -19.26 -1.18
N ARG A 84 0.43 -20.57 -0.94
CA ARG A 84 1.49 -21.35 -1.59
C ARG A 84 1.27 -21.31 -3.12
N PRO A 85 2.33 -21.00 -3.90
CA PRO A 85 2.23 -20.97 -5.36
C PRO A 85 1.83 -22.35 -5.89
N ARG A 86 0.95 -22.38 -6.90
CA ARG A 86 0.58 -23.62 -7.59
C ARG A 86 1.66 -24.02 -8.61
N PRO A 87 1.80 -25.32 -8.96
CA PRO A 87 2.71 -25.75 -10.01
C PRO A 87 2.45 -24.97 -11.32
N GLY A 88 3.49 -24.33 -11.87
CA GLY A 88 3.41 -23.50 -13.09
C GLY A 88 3.16 -22.00 -12.86
N GLU A 89 2.91 -21.55 -11.62
CA GLU A 89 2.81 -20.12 -11.32
C GLU A 89 4.20 -19.48 -11.13
N TRP A 90 4.58 -18.57 -12.03
CA TRP A 90 5.86 -17.84 -11.96
C TRP A 90 5.86 -16.66 -10.97
N LEU A 91 4.69 -16.20 -10.56
CA LEU A 91 4.52 -15.05 -9.66
C LEU A 91 3.76 -15.49 -8.41
N SER A 92 4.43 -15.40 -7.25
CA SER A 92 3.87 -15.73 -5.94
C SER A 92 3.56 -14.48 -5.11
N ASP A 93 2.60 -14.60 -4.19
CA ASP A 93 2.32 -13.61 -3.16
C ASP A 93 3.57 -13.18 -2.39
N LEU A 94 4.45 -14.13 -2.07
CA LEU A 94 5.70 -13.88 -1.36
C LEU A 94 6.64 -12.94 -2.14
N MET A 95 6.79 -13.16 -3.45
CA MET A 95 7.64 -12.30 -4.29
C MET A 95 7.07 -10.88 -4.38
N ALA A 96 5.76 -10.75 -4.58
CA ALA A 96 5.10 -9.45 -4.61
C ALA A 96 5.15 -8.74 -3.25
N GLY A 97 4.99 -9.48 -2.15
CA GLY A 97 5.08 -8.95 -0.78
C GLY A 97 6.48 -8.43 -0.46
N ARG A 98 7.52 -9.17 -0.83
CA ARG A 98 8.92 -8.74 -0.69
C ARG A 98 9.25 -7.53 -1.55
N ALA A 99 8.79 -7.51 -2.81
CA ALA A 99 8.97 -6.34 -3.68
C ALA A 99 8.29 -5.10 -3.10
N ALA A 100 7.05 -5.23 -2.62
CA ALA A 100 6.32 -4.14 -1.98
C ALA A 100 7.03 -3.67 -0.70
N SER A 101 7.49 -4.59 0.14
CA SER A 101 8.22 -4.30 1.37
C SER A 101 9.52 -3.54 1.12
N LEU A 102 10.34 -4.01 0.17
CA LEU A 102 11.59 -3.32 -0.21
C LEU A 102 11.31 -1.95 -0.82
N GLY A 103 10.25 -1.81 -1.64
CA GLY A 103 9.82 -0.53 -2.17
C GLY A 103 9.42 0.46 -1.06
N ALA A 104 8.59 0.02 -0.11
CA ALA A 104 8.19 0.84 1.04
C ALA A 104 9.40 1.24 1.91
N LEU A 105 10.34 0.33 2.13
CA LEU A 105 11.56 0.60 2.89
C LEU A 105 12.47 1.60 2.17
N ALA A 106 12.59 1.49 0.84
CA ALA A 106 13.32 2.47 0.03
C ALA A 106 12.71 3.87 0.17
N VAL A 107 11.38 3.99 0.08
CA VAL A 107 10.66 5.28 0.29
C VAL A 107 10.89 5.82 1.70
N ALA A 108 10.92 4.96 2.72
CA ALA A 108 11.09 5.34 4.12
C ALA A 108 12.53 5.81 4.45
N LEU A 109 13.55 5.13 3.92
CA LEU A 109 14.94 5.34 4.33
C LEU A 109 15.75 6.18 3.33
N ILE A 110 15.29 6.29 2.09
CA ILE A 110 15.92 7.07 1.03
C ILE A 110 14.95 8.21 0.68
N PRO A 111 15.17 9.43 1.17
CA PRO A 111 14.21 10.52 1.00
C PRO A 111 14.07 10.98 -0.45
N THR A 112 12.91 11.54 -0.76
CA THR A 112 12.67 12.28 -2.01
C THR A 112 13.52 13.55 -2.09
N ALA A 113 13.53 14.23 -3.23
CA ALA A 113 14.22 15.51 -3.37
C ALA A 113 13.57 16.60 -2.50
N PRO A 114 14.36 17.40 -1.75
CA PRO A 114 13.82 18.51 -0.98
C PRO A 114 13.44 19.68 -1.90
N ALA A 115 12.43 20.45 -1.49
CA ALA A 115 12.03 21.67 -2.21
C ALA A 115 12.98 22.86 -1.94
N GLU A 116 13.64 22.84 -0.78
CA GLU A 116 14.56 23.88 -0.32
C GLU A 116 15.88 23.21 0.12
N PRO A 117 17.00 23.95 0.16
CA PRO A 117 18.25 23.41 0.69
C PRO A 117 18.10 22.93 2.14
N VAL A 118 18.51 21.68 2.41
CA VAL A 118 18.47 21.04 3.73
C VAL A 118 19.76 20.28 3.99
N ALA A 119 20.06 20.03 5.26
CA ALA A 119 21.13 19.09 5.62
C ALA A 119 20.81 17.69 5.07
N CYS A 120 21.82 17.00 4.53
CA CYS A 120 21.63 15.65 4.01
C CYS A 120 21.32 14.66 5.15
N THR A 121 20.45 13.70 4.84
CA THR A 121 20.30 12.49 5.66
C THR A 121 21.43 11.51 5.37
N LEU A 122 21.59 10.47 6.20
CA LEU A 122 22.60 9.43 6.00
C LEU A 122 22.67 8.93 4.55
N SER A 123 21.53 8.51 3.98
CA SER A 123 21.48 8.03 2.60
C SER A 123 21.89 9.13 1.62
N GLN A 124 21.35 10.35 1.75
CA GLN A 124 21.69 11.45 0.87
C GLN A 124 23.15 11.91 0.98
N CYS A 125 23.79 11.82 2.14
CA CYS A 125 25.21 12.15 2.29
C CYS A 125 26.11 11.08 1.64
N VAL A 126 25.69 9.81 1.64
CA VAL A 126 26.46 8.69 1.08
C VAL A 126 26.31 8.60 -0.44
N ILE A 127 25.08 8.69 -0.95
CA ILE A 127 24.78 8.47 -2.38
C ILE A 127 24.44 9.74 -3.17
N GLY A 128 24.30 10.88 -2.49
CA GLY A 128 23.91 12.15 -3.09
C GLY A 128 22.40 12.31 -3.29
N PHE A 129 21.93 13.55 -3.36
CA PHE A 129 20.50 13.89 -3.50
C PHE A 129 19.86 13.35 -4.79
N SER A 130 20.59 13.37 -5.92
CA SER A 130 20.07 12.93 -7.23
C SER A 130 19.79 11.43 -7.27
N LEU A 131 20.77 10.61 -6.85
CA LEU A 131 20.58 9.16 -6.80
C LEU A 131 19.56 8.77 -5.73
N ALA A 132 19.56 9.45 -4.57
CA ALA A 132 18.54 9.23 -3.55
C ALA A 132 17.12 9.50 -4.09
N GLY A 133 16.90 10.63 -4.78
CA GLY A 133 15.62 10.94 -5.41
C GLY A 133 15.19 9.90 -6.45
N THR A 134 16.15 9.39 -7.24
CA THR A 134 15.88 8.35 -8.25
C THR A 134 15.49 7.02 -7.59
N LEU A 135 16.24 6.58 -6.57
CA LEU A 135 15.94 5.36 -5.83
C LEU A 135 14.63 5.47 -5.04
N HIS A 136 14.31 6.64 -4.50
CA HIS A 136 13.03 6.92 -3.86
C HIS A 136 11.88 6.74 -4.86
N TRP A 137 12.00 7.33 -6.06
CA TRP A 137 10.97 7.23 -7.10
C TRP A 137 10.79 5.80 -7.59
N LEU A 138 11.89 5.08 -7.84
CA LEU A 138 11.85 3.66 -8.22
C LEU A 138 11.24 2.80 -7.09
N GLY A 139 11.59 3.09 -5.84
CA GLY A 139 11.02 2.43 -4.66
C GLY A 139 9.52 2.65 -4.53
N ALA A 140 9.05 3.89 -4.74
CA ALA A 140 7.63 4.22 -4.75
C ALA A 140 6.89 3.51 -5.89
N GLY A 141 7.47 3.49 -7.10
CA GLY A 141 6.94 2.76 -8.24
C GLY A 141 6.86 1.25 -7.99
N ALA A 142 7.90 0.65 -7.41
CA ALA A 142 7.91 -0.76 -7.03
C ALA A 142 6.87 -1.07 -5.95
N PHE A 143 6.75 -0.20 -4.93
CA PHE A 143 5.77 -0.33 -3.87
C PHE A 143 4.33 -0.31 -4.43
N PHE A 144 3.89 0.79 -5.01
CA PHE A 144 2.53 0.91 -5.54
C PHE A 144 2.25 -0.05 -6.70
N GLY A 145 3.24 -0.33 -7.55
CA GLY A 145 3.12 -1.32 -8.62
C GLY A 145 2.87 -2.73 -8.09
N ALA A 146 3.58 -3.14 -7.04
CA ALA A 146 3.32 -4.42 -6.37
C ALA A 146 1.93 -4.46 -5.71
N LEU A 147 1.47 -3.34 -5.14
CA LEU A 147 0.11 -3.24 -4.57
C LEU A 147 -0.99 -3.35 -5.66
N ALA A 148 -0.79 -2.72 -6.82
CA ALA A 148 -1.67 -2.88 -7.97
C ALA A 148 -1.68 -4.34 -8.46
N LEU A 149 -0.51 -4.99 -8.52
CA LEU A 149 -0.38 -6.40 -8.88
C LEU A 149 -1.12 -7.33 -7.91
N PHE A 150 -1.03 -7.06 -6.60
CA PHE A 150 -1.84 -7.75 -5.60
C PHE A 150 -3.33 -7.65 -5.92
N CYS A 151 -3.81 -6.44 -6.17
CA CYS A 151 -5.22 -6.15 -6.41
C CYS A 151 -5.75 -6.77 -7.71
N LEU A 152 -5.00 -6.67 -8.82
CA LEU A 152 -5.47 -7.06 -10.14
C LEU A 152 -5.29 -8.56 -10.43
N VAL A 153 -4.23 -9.16 -9.89
CA VAL A 153 -3.84 -10.53 -10.20
C VAL A 153 -3.98 -11.42 -8.97
N LEU A 154 -3.21 -11.16 -7.91
CA LEU A 154 -3.02 -12.14 -6.84
C LEU A 154 -4.28 -12.34 -5.98
N PHE A 155 -4.95 -11.28 -5.56
CA PHE A 155 -6.15 -11.37 -4.73
C PHE A 155 -7.36 -11.92 -5.47
N VAL A 156 -7.35 -11.78 -6.80
CA VAL A 156 -8.42 -12.25 -7.69
C VAL A 156 -8.32 -13.75 -7.96
N ARG A 157 -7.13 -14.36 -7.82
CA ARG A 157 -6.92 -15.80 -7.99
C ARG A 157 -7.87 -16.65 -7.13
N GLY A 158 -8.09 -17.88 -7.60
CA GLY A 158 -9.02 -18.85 -7.01
C GLY A 158 -10.37 -18.79 -7.71
N ASP A 159 -10.78 -19.95 -8.23
CA ASP A 159 -12.06 -20.12 -8.92
C ASP A 159 -13.02 -20.83 -7.96
N HIS A 160 -13.79 -20.03 -7.24
CA HIS A 160 -14.84 -20.50 -6.35
C HIS A 160 -16.10 -19.73 -6.72
N PRO A 161 -17.14 -20.40 -7.25
CA PRO A 161 -18.39 -19.76 -7.64
C PRO A 161 -19.18 -19.39 -6.37
N ASP A 162 -18.77 -18.30 -5.74
CA ASP A 162 -19.40 -17.70 -4.57
C ASP A 162 -19.64 -16.20 -4.83
N ALA A 163 -20.77 -15.71 -4.34
CA ALA A 163 -21.19 -14.32 -4.52
C ALA A 163 -20.28 -13.35 -3.74
N GLU A 164 -19.86 -13.71 -2.50
CA GLU A 164 -18.92 -12.89 -1.71
C GLU A 164 -17.53 -12.85 -2.39
N LYS A 165 -17.07 -13.97 -2.97
CA LYS A 165 -15.82 -14.01 -3.77
C LYS A 165 -15.90 -13.13 -5.02
N THR A 166 -17.00 -13.18 -5.76
CA THR A 166 -17.20 -12.34 -6.96
C THR A 166 -17.21 -10.86 -6.61
N ALA A 167 -17.93 -10.48 -5.55
CA ALA A 167 -17.96 -9.11 -5.02
C ALA A 167 -16.56 -8.63 -4.58
N SER A 168 -15.83 -9.46 -3.82
CA SER A 168 -14.46 -9.15 -3.40
C SER A 168 -13.54 -8.92 -4.60
N ASN A 169 -13.62 -9.79 -5.62
CA ASN A 169 -12.83 -9.66 -6.84
C ASN A 169 -13.13 -8.37 -7.62
N ARG A 170 -14.38 -7.89 -7.61
CA ARG A 170 -14.73 -6.57 -8.20
C ARG A 170 -14.09 -5.43 -7.42
N ILE A 171 -14.16 -5.47 -6.08
CA ILE A 171 -13.53 -4.46 -5.22
C ILE A 171 -12.01 -4.43 -5.47
N TYR A 172 -11.35 -5.60 -5.47
CA TYR A 172 -9.92 -5.68 -5.75
C TYR A 172 -9.56 -5.08 -7.11
N ARG A 173 -10.31 -5.40 -8.16
CA ARG A 173 -10.06 -4.84 -9.51
C ARG A 173 -10.26 -3.33 -9.54
N ALA A 174 -11.31 -2.81 -8.90
CA ALA A 174 -11.53 -1.36 -8.80
C ALA A 174 -10.35 -0.68 -8.09
N CYS A 175 -9.93 -1.18 -6.94
CA CYS A 175 -8.78 -0.67 -6.20
C CYS A 175 -7.49 -0.72 -7.04
N GLY A 176 -7.24 -1.85 -7.73
CA GLY A 176 -6.06 -2.02 -8.57
C GLY A 176 -6.00 -1.03 -9.73
N TRP A 177 -7.12 -0.84 -10.44
CA TRP A 177 -7.19 0.15 -11.52
C TRP A 177 -7.10 1.59 -11.04
N ILE A 178 -7.64 1.91 -9.86
CA ILE A 178 -7.46 3.22 -9.23
C ILE A 178 -5.96 3.48 -8.97
N ILE A 179 -5.22 2.51 -8.44
CA ILE A 179 -3.77 2.64 -8.20
C ILE A 179 -3.03 2.85 -9.53
N VAL A 180 -3.33 2.05 -10.55
CA VAL A 180 -2.72 2.18 -11.89
C VAL A 180 -3.00 3.55 -12.50
N ALA A 181 -4.25 4.02 -12.45
CA ALA A 181 -4.62 5.33 -12.95
C ALA A 181 -3.91 6.46 -12.20
N ALA A 182 -3.80 6.37 -10.87
CA ALA A 182 -3.07 7.34 -10.06
C ALA A 182 -1.59 7.40 -10.43
N LEU A 183 -0.92 6.25 -10.58
CA LEU A 183 0.48 6.19 -11.02
C LEU A 183 0.67 6.75 -12.44
N ALA A 184 -0.22 6.42 -13.36
CA ALA A 184 -0.17 6.94 -14.73
C ALA A 184 -0.33 8.47 -14.76
N LEU A 185 -1.27 9.01 -13.98
CA LEU A 185 -1.48 10.46 -13.87
C LEU A 185 -0.29 11.16 -13.20
N ILE A 186 0.30 10.58 -12.15
CA ILE A 186 1.53 11.10 -11.54
C ILE A 186 2.64 11.12 -12.59
N GLY A 187 2.85 10.04 -13.34
CA GLY A 187 3.82 9.97 -14.42
C GLY A 187 3.60 11.06 -15.48
N LEU A 188 2.35 11.27 -15.90
CA LEU A 188 1.98 12.32 -16.86
C LEU A 188 2.30 13.73 -16.32
N ILE A 189 2.01 14.00 -15.04
CA ILE A 189 2.33 15.28 -14.40
C ILE A 189 3.85 15.51 -14.37
N LEU A 190 4.62 14.48 -14.01
CA LEU A 190 6.08 14.58 -13.93
C LEU A 190 6.74 14.81 -15.30
N LEU A 191 6.17 14.21 -16.36
CA LEU A 191 6.62 14.38 -17.74
C LEU A 191 6.10 15.66 -18.42
N SER A 192 5.16 16.37 -17.81
CA SER A 192 4.59 17.60 -18.38
C SER A 192 5.62 18.74 -18.40
N PRO A 193 5.46 19.76 -19.25
CA PRO A 193 6.29 20.97 -19.20
C PRO A 193 6.14 21.75 -17.89
N ASP A 194 7.17 22.51 -17.50
CA ASP A 194 7.18 23.27 -16.24
C ASP A 194 6.00 24.24 -16.08
N PRO A 195 5.52 24.97 -17.11
CA PRO A 195 4.33 25.82 -16.99
C PRO A 195 3.09 25.06 -16.50
N VAL A 196 2.90 23.82 -16.96
CA VAL A 196 1.79 22.96 -16.56
C VAL A 196 1.95 22.53 -15.09
N LYS A 197 3.16 22.11 -14.70
CA LYS A 197 3.45 21.73 -13.30
C LYS A 197 3.19 22.90 -12.35
N THR A 198 3.63 24.11 -12.72
CA THR A 198 3.44 25.32 -11.90
C THR A 198 1.97 25.68 -11.73
N GLN A 199 1.16 25.55 -12.79
CA GLN A 199 -0.29 25.78 -12.71
C GLN A 199 -1.01 24.75 -11.82
N LEU A 200 -0.55 23.50 -11.83
CA LEU A 200 -1.15 22.43 -11.04
C LEU A 200 -0.66 22.40 -9.59
N LEU A 201 0.52 22.94 -9.29
CA LEU A 201 1.16 22.88 -7.97
C LEU A 201 0.26 23.33 -6.81
N PRO A 202 -0.57 24.39 -6.91
CA PRO A 202 -1.48 24.80 -5.84
C PRO A 202 -2.54 23.73 -5.49
N LEU A 203 -2.93 22.89 -6.45
CA LEU A 203 -3.92 21.82 -6.26
C LEU A 203 -3.35 20.60 -5.54
N ARG A 204 -2.02 20.52 -5.39
CA ARG A 204 -1.31 19.37 -4.80
C ARG A 204 -1.73 18.02 -5.43
N PRO A 205 -1.76 17.89 -6.77
CA PRO A 205 -2.34 16.74 -7.43
C PRO A 205 -1.62 15.43 -7.09
N VAL A 206 -0.29 15.46 -6.98
CA VAL A 206 0.51 14.27 -6.62
C VAL A 206 0.13 13.76 -5.23
N PHE A 207 0.03 14.64 -4.23
CA PHE A 207 -0.44 14.28 -2.88
C PHE A 207 -1.81 13.59 -2.90
N TRP A 208 -2.78 14.13 -3.65
CA TRP A 208 -4.11 13.54 -3.73
C TRP A 208 -4.13 12.20 -4.48
N LEU A 209 -3.39 12.09 -5.57
CA LEU A 209 -3.28 10.84 -6.33
C LEU A 209 -2.61 9.74 -5.48
N GLU A 210 -1.55 10.07 -4.75
CA GLU A 210 -0.93 9.15 -3.77
C GLU A 210 -1.92 8.76 -2.67
N THR A 211 -2.65 9.73 -2.11
CA THR A 211 -3.67 9.47 -1.06
C THR A 211 -4.77 8.53 -1.56
N ILE A 212 -5.31 8.77 -2.76
CA ILE A 212 -6.33 7.95 -3.39
C ILE A 212 -5.78 6.54 -3.65
N ALA A 213 -4.56 6.41 -4.17
CA ALA A 213 -3.92 5.12 -4.38
C ALA A 213 -3.70 4.37 -3.06
N THR A 214 -3.25 5.06 -2.00
CA THR A 214 -3.07 4.47 -0.67
C THR A 214 -4.40 4.03 -0.06
N PHE A 215 -5.48 4.80 -0.20
CA PHE A 215 -6.80 4.40 0.29
C PHE A 215 -7.39 3.23 -0.51
N ALA A 216 -7.20 3.20 -1.83
CA ALA A 216 -7.59 2.07 -2.66
C ALA A 216 -6.86 0.78 -2.23
N PHE A 217 -5.56 0.86 -2.00
CA PHE A 217 -4.76 -0.22 -1.41
C PHE A 217 -5.26 -0.62 -0.02
N ALA A 218 -5.47 0.35 0.88
CA ALA A 218 -5.94 0.08 2.23
C ALA A 218 -7.29 -0.66 2.22
N THR A 219 -8.20 -0.25 1.34
CA THR A 219 -9.49 -0.93 1.12
C THR A 219 -9.30 -2.38 0.71
N SER A 220 -8.46 -2.66 -0.29
CA SER A 220 -8.27 -4.01 -0.80
C SER A 220 -7.68 -4.95 0.27
N TRP A 221 -6.76 -4.46 1.10
CA TRP A 221 -6.19 -5.24 2.21
C TRP A 221 -7.16 -5.44 3.36
N MET A 222 -8.02 -4.47 3.66
CA MET A 222 -9.08 -4.62 4.67
C MET A 222 -10.15 -5.63 4.23
N VAL A 223 -10.49 -5.67 2.95
CA VAL A 223 -11.36 -6.71 2.37
C VAL A 223 -10.67 -8.08 2.42
N LYS A 224 -9.40 -8.17 2.01
CA LYS A 224 -8.61 -9.42 2.05
C LYS A 224 -8.37 -9.94 3.47
N GLY A 225 -8.40 -9.04 4.47
CA GLY A 225 -8.33 -9.35 5.90
C GLY A 225 -9.70 -9.61 6.55
N ASP A 226 -10.78 -9.73 5.79
CA ASP A 226 -12.16 -9.94 6.27
C ASP A 226 -12.71 -8.85 7.22
N ALA A 227 -12.05 -7.70 7.34
CA ALA A 227 -12.51 -6.61 8.19
C ALA A 227 -13.67 -5.81 7.57
N MET A 228 -13.87 -5.93 6.25
CA MET A 228 -14.93 -5.24 5.50
C MET A 228 -15.99 -6.20 4.94
N ARG A 229 -16.21 -7.34 5.60
CA ARG A 229 -17.20 -8.34 5.17
C ARG A 229 -18.62 -7.78 4.97
N PRO A 230 -19.14 -6.86 5.80
CA PRO A 230 -20.44 -6.24 5.55
C PRO A 230 -20.52 -5.50 4.21
N MET A 231 -19.44 -4.79 3.82
CA MET A 231 -19.35 -4.10 2.53
C MET A 231 -19.35 -5.10 1.37
N VAL A 232 -18.59 -6.20 1.49
CA VAL A 232 -18.57 -7.27 0.48
C VAL A 232 -19.96 -7.84 0.27
N ARG A 233 -20.70 -8.13 1.34
CA ARG A 233 -22.07 -8.64 1.29
C ARG A 233 -23.03 -7.66 0.62
N ALA A 234 -22.90 -6.36 0.91
CA ALA A 234 -23.71 -5.33 0.25
C ALA A 234 -23.46 -5.29 -1.26
N VAL A 235 -22.19 -5.37 -1.70
CA VAL A 235 -21.83 -5.43 -3.13
C VAL A 235 -22.38 -6.69 -3.80
N ALA A 236 -22.33 -7.83 -3.11
CA ALA A 236 -22.89 -9.10 -3.59
C ALA A 236 -24.41 -9.02 -3.75
N ALA A 237 -25.12 -8.44 -2.77
CA ALA A 237 -26.57 -8.29 -2.82
C ALA A 237 -27.05 -7.34 -3.93
N GLY A 238 -26.29 -6.27 -4.20
CA GLY A 238 -26.62 -5.31 -5.26
C GLY A 238 -26.34 -5.81 -6.69
N ASN A 239 -25.71 -6.98 -6.85
CA ASN A 239 -25.40 -7.56 -8.15
C ASN A 239 -25.48 -9.09 -8.07
N PRO A 240 -26.70 -9.66 -7.99
CA PRO A 240 -26.88 -11.11 -8.04
C PRO A 240 -26.27 -11.68 -9.35
N PRO A 241 -25.85 -12.96 -9.33
CA PRO A 241 -25.17 -13.60 -10.47
C PRO A 241 -25.99 -13.56 -11.76
#